data_AF-A0AAN6WDB2-F1
#
_entry.id   AF-A0AAN6WDB2-F1
#
_cell.length_a   1.000
_cell.length_b   1.000
_cell.length_c   1.000
_cell.angle_alpha   90.00
_cell.angle_beta   90.00
_cell.angle_gamma   90.00
#
_symmetry.space_group_name_H-M   'P 1'
#
loop_
_entity.id
_entity.type
_entity.pdbx_description
1 polymer ?
#
loop_
_entity_poly.entity_id
_entity_poly.type
_entity_poly.pdbx_seq_one_letter_code
_entity_poly.pdbx_strand_id
1 'polypeptide(L)'
;MADVAEEAPSVSEPLDLVRLLLDEVVFVKLRGDRELKGRLHAYDSHCNLVLGDVEETIYVVEDEENDDEVKTISRKSEMLFVRGDSVVLISPQSRIH
;
A
#
# COMPACT_ATOMS: atom_id res chain seq x y z
N MET A 1 21.58 12.58 -34.05
CA MET A 1 21.00 11.63 -33.07
C MET A 1 21.65 11.96 -31.75
N ALA A 2 20.90 12.58 -30.84
CA ALA A 2 21.42 12.93 -29.52
C ALA A 2 21.22 11.71 -28.63
N ASP A 3 22.33 11.19 -28.10
CA ASP A 3 22.33 10.25 -26.98
C ASP A 3 21.66 10.95 -25.79
N VAL A 4 20.41 10.57 -25.51
CA VAL A 4 19.78 10.87 -24.22
C VAL A 4 20.29 9.77 -23.30
N ALA A 5 21.38 10.07 -22.60
CA ALA A 5 21.80 9.25 -21.48
C ALA A 5 20.64 9.23 -20.48
N GLU A 6 19.98 8.08 -20.33
CA GLU A 6 19.04 7.86 -19.25
C GLU A 6 19.82 7.93 -17.94
N GLU A 7 19.82 9.09 -17.30
CA GLU A 7 20.28 9.22 -15.92
C GLU A 7 19.42 8.30 -15.05
N ALA A 8 20.06 7.33 -14.40
CA ALA A 8 19.39 6.47 -13.43
C ALA A 8 18.65 7.35 -12.41
N PRO A 9 17.41 7.01 -12.03
CA PRO A 9 16.61 7.86 -11.16
C PRO A 9 17.35 8.06 -9.82
N SER A 10 17.90 9.25 -9.63
CA SER A 10 18.51 9.63 -8.36
C SER A 10 17.38 9.83 -7.35
N VAL A 11 17.28 8.95 -6.36
CA VAL A 11 16.32 9.09 -5.27
C VAL A 11 16.72 10.31 -4.44
N SER A 12 15.91 11.36 -4.51
CA SER A 12 16.18 12.64 -3.84
C SER A 12 15.17 12.94 -2.74
N GLU A 13 13.93 12.49 -2.92
CA GLU A 13 12.82 12.67 -1.99
C GLU A 13 12.17 11.33 -1.61
N PRO A 14 11.53 11.22 -0.43
CA PRO A 14 10.87 9.97 -0.03
C PRO A 14 9.82 9.46 -1.03
N LEU A 15 9.11 10.36 -1.71
CA LEU A 15 8.11 10.01 -2.73
C LEU A 15 8.74 9.44 -4.00
N ASP A 16 10.03 9.68 -4.25
CA ASP A 16 10.75 9.05 -5.37
C ASP A 16 10.83 7.53 -5.16
N LEU A 17 10.94 7.07 -3.90
CA LEU A 17 10.91 5.64 -3.60
C LEU A 17 9.54 5.03 -3.90
N VAL A 18 8.45 5.76 -3.60
CA VAL A 18 7.08 5.30 -3.92
C VAL A 18 6.88 5.24 -5.43
N ARG A 19 7.50 6.14 -6.19
CA ARG A 19 7.51 6.11 -7.66
C ARG A 19 8.07 4.80 -8.22
N LEU A 20 9.11 4.27 -7.58
CA LEU A 20 9.73 2.99 -7.97
C LEU A 20 8.81 1.79 -7.71
N LEU A 21 7.73 1.96 -6.95
CA LEU A 21 6.74 0.92 -6.65
C LEU A 21 5.51 0.96 -7.57
N LEU A 22 5.47 1.87 -8.56
CA LEU A 22 4.40 1.88 -9.56
C LEU A 22 4.38 0.56 -10.34
N ASP A 23 3.18 0.01 -10.55
CA ASP A 23 2.92 -1.30 -11.14
C ASP A 23 3.53 -2.49 -10.35
N GLU A 24 3.95 -2.28 -9.11
CA GLU A 24 4.34 -3.35 -8.18
C GLU A 24 3.25 -3.57 -7.11
N VAL A 25 3.27 -4.76 -6.51
CA VAL A 25 2.39 -5.05 -5.38
C VAL A 25 2.98 -4.46 -4.10
N VAL A 26 2.18 -3.65 -3.41
CA VAL A 26 2.56 -2.95 -2.18
C VAL A 26 1.71 -3.44 -1.01
N PHE A 27 2.29 -3.33 0.18
CA PHE A 27 1.58 -3.40 1.45
C PHE A 27 1.34 -1.98 1.96
N VAL A 28 0.10 -1.69 2.37
CA VAL A 28 -0.28 -0.40 2.92
C VAL A 28 -0.95 -0.59 4.27
N LYS A 29 -0.37 -0.01 5.33
CA LYS A 29 -1.02 0.07 6.64
C LYS A 29 -1.87 1.33 6.70
N LEU A 30 -3.14 1.17 7.04
CA LEU A 30 -4.07 2.26 7.30
C LEU A 30 -4.30 2.42 8.80
N ARG A 31 -4.82 3.58 9.20
CA ARG A 31 -5.35 3.78 10.55
C ARG A 31 -6.55 2.86 10.81
N GLY A 32 -6.75 2.51 12.09
CA GLY A 32 -7.89 1.72 12.54
C GLY A 32 -7.77 0.24 12.18
N ASP A 33 -6.58 -0.33 12.39
CA ASP A 33 -6.32 -1.78 12.25
C ASP A 33 -6.74 -2.37 10.91
N ARG A 34 -6.41 -1.63 9.85
CA ARG A 34 -6.69 -2.00 8.46
C ARG A 34 -5.41 -2.07 7.66
N GLU A 35 -5.32 -3.08 6.82
CA GLU A 35 -4.18 -3.33 5.93
C GLU A 35 -4.68 -3.60 4.53
N LEU A 36 -3.96 -3.11 3.53
CA LEU A 36 -4.21 -3.39 2.12
C LEU A 36 -2.98 -4.04 1.50
N LYS A 37 -3.23 -5.01 0.62
CA LYS A 37 -2.26 -5.53 -0.33
C LYS A 37 -2.83 -5.35 -1.72
N GLY A 38 -2.09 -4.73 -2.63
CA GLY A 38 -2.59 -4.48 -3.98
C GLY A 38 -1.52 -3.87 -4.88
N ARG A 39 -1.79 -3.86 -6.18
CA ARG A 39 -0.92 -3.27 -7.19
C ARG A 39 -1.05 -1.74 -7.17
N LEU A 40 0.06 -1.02 -7.04
CA LEU A 40 0.04 0.45 -7.02
C LEU A 40 -0.07 1.02 -8.44
N HIS A 41 -1.22 1.61 -8.79
CA HIS A 41 -1.44 2.20 -10.12
C HIS A 41 -1.08 3.69 -10.16
N ALA A 42 -1.36 4.43 -9.09
CA ALA A 42 -1.06 5.85 -9.00
C ALA A 42 -0.96 6.32 -7.55
N TYR A 43 -0.25 7.43 -7.35
CA TYR A 43 -0.18 8.16 -6.08
C TYR A 43 -0.04 9.67 -6.33
N ASP A 44 -0.21 10.47 -5.28
CA ASP A 44 0.07 11.90 -5.29
C ASP A 44 0.86 12.35 -4.05
N SER A 45 1.09 13.66 -3.93
CA SER A 45 1.84 14.27 -2.81
C SER A 45 1.13 14.18 -1.46
N HIS A 46 -0.18 13.88 -1.44
CA HIS A 46 -0.95 13.67 -0.22
C HIS A 46 -0.93 12.20 0.21
N CYS A 47 -0.24 11.33 -0.54
CA CYS A 47 -0.29 9.87 -0.40
C CYS A 47 -1.69 9.30 -0.65
N ASN A 48 -2.54 9.97 -1.45
CA ASN A 48 -3.71 9.29 -2.02
C ASN A 48 -3.20 8.19 -2.95
N LEU A 49 -3.85 7.03 -2.97
CA LEU A 49 -3.43 5.88 -3.77
C LEU A 49 -4.57 5.37 -4.64
N VAL A 50 -4.23 4.91 -5.83
CA VAL A 50 -5.10 4.04 -6.64
C VAL A 50 -4.46 2.66 -6.66
N LEU A 51 -5.16 1.67 -6.11
CA LEU A 51 -4.70 0.29 -6.05
C LEU A 51 -5.59 -0.62 -6.88
N GLY A 52 -4.98 -1.55 -7.62
CA GLY A 52 -5.66 -2.63 -8.32
C GLY A 52 -5.48 -3.98 -7.63
N ASP A 53 -6.39 -4.93 -7.88
CA ASP A 53 -6.37 -6.30 -7.34
C ASP A 53 -6.14 -6.34 -5.81
N VAL A 54 -6.96 -5.57 -5.08
CA VAL A 54 -6.74 -5.28 -3.67
C VAL A 54 -7.34 -6.36 -2.78
N GLU A 55 -6.53 -6.84 -1.83
CA GLU A 55 -6.97 -7.57 -0.66
C GLU A 55 -6.86 -6.66 0.57
N GLU A 56 -8.02 -6.36 1.16
CA GLU A 56 -8.15 -5.63 2.42
C GLU A 56 -8.26 -6.61 3.58
N THR A 57 -7.55 -6.34 4.67
CA THR A 57 -7.60 -7.07 5.93
C THR A 57 -7.99 -6.12 7.06
N ILE A 58 -9.06 -6.42 7.78
CA ILE A 58 -9.57 -5.65 8.92
C ILE A 58 -9.44 -6.51 10.17
N TYR A 59 -8.72 -6.04 11.18
CA TYR A 59 -8.60 -6.72 12.46
C TYR A 59 -9.67 -6.18 13.42
N VAL A 60 -10.43 -7.09 14.02
CA VAL A 60 -11.49 -6.79 14.99
C VAL A 60 -11.13 -7.47 16.29
N VAL A 61 -11.01 -6.67 17.35
CA VAL A 61 -10.90 -7.14 18.73
C VAL A 61 -12.31 -7.24 19.28
N GLU A 62 -12.75 -8.45 19.64
CA GLU A 62 -14.02 -8.65 20.32
C GLU A 62 -13.77 -8.68 21.84
N ASP A 63 -14.45 -7.81 22.58
CA ASP A 63 -14.40 -7.75 24.05
C ASP A 63 -15.31 -8.84 24.67
N GLU A 64 -15.24 -10.09 24.20
CA GLU A 64 -15.94 -11.19 24.86
C GLU A 64 -15.00 -11.84 25.90
N GLU A 65 -15.48 -11.85 27.15
CA GLU A 65 -14.80 -12.09 28.44
C GLU A 65 -13.89 -13.33 28.60
N ASN A 66 -13.57 -14.12 27.56
CA ASN A 66 -12.77 -15.34 27.73
C ASN A 66 -11.85 -15.79 26.58
N ASP A 67 -11.64 -15.03 25.51
CA ASP A 67 -10.58 -15.37 24.54
C ASP A 67 -10.04 -14.11 23.86
N ASP A 68 -8.73 -13.84 24.01
CA ASP A 68 -7.97 -12.78 23.31
C ASP A 68 -7.81 -13.10 21.79
N GLU A 69 -8.85 -13.58 21.12
CA GLU A 69 -8.79 -13.95 19.71
C GLU A 69 -9.05 -12.74 18.80
N VAL A 70 -7.99 -12.29 18.11
CA VAL A 70 -8.11 -11.27 17.06
C VAL A 70 -8.77 -11.88 15.82
N LYS A 71 -10.02 -11.48 15.55
CA LYS A 71 -10.71 -11.87 14.31
C LYS A 71 -10.25 -11.01 13.16
N THR A 72 -10.12 -11.64 12.00
CA THR A 72 -9.66 -11.00 10.77
C THR A 72 -10.71 -11.13 9.68
N ILE A 73 -11.14 -10.00 9.10
CA ILE A 73 -12.08 -9.96 7.99
C ILE A 73 -11.30 -9.58 6.72
N SER A 74 -11.33 -10.43 5.69
CA SER A 74 -10.73 -10.15 4.38
C SER A 74 -11.77 -9.74 3.35
N ARG A 75 -11.46 -8.74 2.53
CA ARG A 75 -12.30 -8.27 1.40
C ARG A 75 -11.45 -8.09 0.16
N LYS A 76 -12.03 -8.38 -1.01
CA LYS A 76 -11.38 -8.20 -2.31
C LYS A 76 -12.07 -7.13 -3.13
N SER A 77 -11.27 -6.30 -3.79
CA SER A 77 -11.74 -5.24 -4.69
C SER A 77 -10.86 -5.20 -5.93
N GLU A 78 -11.47 -5.14 -7.11
CA GLU A 78 -10.72 -5.04 -8.38
C GLU A 78 -9.94 -3.72 -8.46
N MET A 79 -10.54 -2.61 -8.04
CA MET A 79 -9.93 -1.29 -7.97
C MET A 79 -10.38 -0.57 -6.70
N LEU A 80 -9.45 0.14 -6.05
CA LEU A 80 -9.71 0.90 -4.82
C LEU A 80 -8.98 2.23 -4.85
N PHE A 81 -9.73 3.32 -4.60
CA PHE A 81 -9.15 4.61 -4.25
C PHE A 81 -8.98 4.72 -2.73
N VAL A 82 -7.79 5.12 -2.29
CA VAL A 82 -7.43 5.29 -0.88
C VAL A 82 -7.09 6.75 -0.63
N ARG A 83 -7.73 7.35 0.37
CA ARG A 83 -7.41 8.71 0.81
C ARG A 83 -6.14 8.71 1.66
N GLY A 84 -5.20 9.58 1.33
CA GLY A 84 -3.88 9.65 1.94
C GLY A 84 -3.85 10.01 3.41
N ASP A 85 -4.88 10.72 3.91
CA ASP A 85 -5.02 11.00 5.33
C ASP A 85 -4.97 9.72 6.17
N SER A 86 -5.54 8.61 5.70
CA SER A 86 -5.59 7.34 6.45
C SER A 86 -4.33 6.50 6.34
N VAL A 87 -3.42 6.82 5.41
CA VAL A 87 -2.20 6.03 5.16
C VAL A 87 -1.19 6.28 6.27
N VAL A 88 -0.68 5.19 6.85
CA VAL A 88 0.35 5.23 7.89
C VAL A 88 1.71 4.79 7.34
N LEU A 89 1.72 3.75 6.50
CA LEU A 89 2.93 3.19 5.92
C LEU A 89 2.63 2.57 4.55
N ILE A 90 3.57 2.73 3.62
CA ILE A 90 3.63 2.03 2.34
C ILE A 90 4.95 1.27 2.30
N SER A 91 4.92 -0.02 1.97
CA SER A 91 6.13 -0.81 1.77
C SER A 91 5.99 -1.72 0.54
N PRO A 92 7.09 -2.05 -0.16
CA PRO A 92 7.07 -3.11 -1.15
C PRO A 92 6.58 -4.42 -0.51
N GLN A 93 5.86 -5.24 -1.26
CA GLN A 93 5.60 -6.61 -0.81
C GLN A 93 6.90 -7.40 -0.87
N SER A 94 7.34 -7.94 0.27
CA SER A 94 8.57 -8.75 0.34
C SER A 94 8.51 -9.90 -0.66
N ARG A 95 9.34 -9.84 -1.72
CA ARG A 95 9.66 -10.99 -2.54
C ARG A 95 10.58 -11.88 -1.69
N ILE A 96 10.01 -12.83 -0.96
CA ILE A 96 10.81 -13.89 -0.34
C ILE A 96 11.47 -14.65 -1.50
N HIS A 97 12.78 -14.46 -1.68
CA HIS A 97 13.64 -15.32 -2.51
C HIS A 97 14.37 -16.29 -1.59
#